data_AF-A0A498Q3W7-F1
#
_entry.id   AF-A0A498Q3W7-F1
#
_cell.length_a   1.000
_cell.length_b   1.000
_cell.length_c   1.000
_cell.angle_alpha   90.00
_cell.angle_beta   90.00
_cell.angle_gamma   90.00
#
_symmetry.space_group_name_H-M   'P 1'
#
loop_
_entity.id
_entity.type
_entity.pdbx_description
1 polymer ?
#
loop_
_entity_poly.entity_id
_entity_poly.type
_entity_poly.pdbx_seq_one_letter_code
_entity_poly.pdbx_strand_id
1 'polypeptide(L)' 'MILDSSVFVALIQGKAADTEQIAAALTGDRSPVMSTANAAECLIVLTSRHGFTARTVFDHLRFEINRLPAP' A
#
# COMPACT_ATOMS: atom_id res chain seq x y z
N MET A 1 -0.89 4.92 -11.55
CA MET A 1 -1.48 5.66 -10.41
C MET A 1 -0.39 5.93 -9.39
N ILE A 2 -0.36 7.12 -8.77
CA ILE A 2 0.50 7.37 -7.61
C ILE A 2 -0.32 7.05 -6.36
N LEU A 3 0.19 6.14 -5.54
CA LEU A 3 -0.48 5.73 -4.31
C LEU A 3 -0.01 6.60 -3.13
N ASP A 4 -0.96 7.24 -2.44
CA ASP A 4 -0.69 7.96 -1.19
C ASP A 4 -0.69 7.02 0.02
N SER A 5 -0.22 7.52 1.16
CA SER A 5 -0.08 6.74 2.38
C SER A 5 -1.41 6.25 2.98
N SER A 6 -2.51 6.96 2.72
CA SER A 6 -3.84 6.64 3.24
C SER A 6 -4.44 5.39 2.58
N VAL A 7 -4.18 5.18 1.29
CA VAL A 7 -4.59 3.99 0.52
C VAL A 7 -4.03 2.70 1.15
N PHE A 8 -2.75 2.72 1.53
CA PHE A 8 -2.09 1.59 2.17
C PHE A 8 -2.60 1.32 3.57
N VAL A 9 -2.81 2.38 4.35
CA VAL A 9 -3.38 2.27 5.68
C VAL A 9 -4.79 1.66 5.61
N ALA A 10 -5.59 2.03 4.61
CA ALA A 10 -6.91 1.45 4.39
C ALA A 10 -6.85 -0.04 4.06
N LEU A 11 -5.97 -0.44 3.13
CA LEU A 11 -5.76 -1.85 2.74
C LEU A 11 -5.32 -2.71 3.93
N ILE A 12 -4.38 -2.22 4.74
CA ILE A 12 -3.84 -2.96 5.88
C ILE A 12 -4.84 -3.03 7.04
N GLN A 13 -5.65 -2.00 7.23
CA GLN A 13 -6.72 -2.00 8.24
C GLN A 13 -7.94 -2.84 7.83
N GLY A 14 -8.02 -3.28 6.56
CA GLY A 14 -9.15 -4.06 6.06
C GLY A 14 -10.48 -3.33 6.20
N LYS A 15 -10.49 -1.99 6.08
CA LYS A 15 -11.73 -1.20 6.11
C LYS A 15 -12.54 -1.54 4.87
N ALA A 16 -13.48 -2.47 5.02
CA ALA A 16 -14.11 -3.21 3.93
C ALA A 16 -14.73 -2.33 2.82
N ALA A 17 -15.26 -1.15 3.17
CA ALA A 17 -15.92 -0.27 2.20
C ALA A 17 -14.97 0.27 1.11
N ASP A 18 -13.72 0.58 1.47
CA ASP A 18 -12.75 1.18 0.54
C ASP A 18 -11.74 0.15 0.02
N THR A 19 -11.54 -0.95 0.75
CA THR A 19 -10.50 -1.95 0.46
C THR A 19 -10.74 -2.67 -0.87
N GLU A 20 -11.98 -3.09 -1.17
CA GLU A 20 -12.28 -3.76 -2.44
C GLU A 20 -12.16 -2.82 -3.64
N GLN A 21 -12.57 -1.56 -3.47
CA GLN A 21 -12.52 -0.56 -4.53
C GLN A 21 -11.07 -0.15 -4.85
N ILE A 22 -10.24 -0.01 -3.81
CA ILE A 22 -8.80 0.19 -3.95
C ILE A 22 -8.13 -1.02 -4.61
N ALA A 23 -8.45 -2.23 -4.19
CA ALA A 23 -7.90 -3.45 -4.78
C ALA A 23 -8.28 -3.59 -6.27
N ALA A 24 -9.54 -3.29 -6.61
CA ALA A 24 -10.00 -3.28 -7.99
C ALA A 24 -9.26 -2.23 -8.83
N ALA A 25 -9.06 -1.02 -8.29
CA ALA A 25 -8.30 0.04 -8.97
C ALA A 25 -6.82 -0.35 -9.18
N LEU A 26 -6.18 -0.97 -8.18
CA LEU A 26 -4.82 -1.48 -8.28
C LEU A 26 -4.68 -2.61 -9.31
N THR A 27 -5.68 -3.49 -9.41
CA THR A 27 -5.68 -4.61 -10.36
C THR A 27 -5.92 -4.13 -11.79
N GLY A 28 -6.67 -3.03 -11.95
CA GLY A 28 -6.92 -2.40 -13.25
C GLY A 28 -5.78 -1.49 -13.74
N ASP A 29 -4.89 -1.06 -12.85
CA ASP A 29 -3.74 -0.24 -13.19
C ASP A 29 -2.52 -1.12 -13.54
N ARG A 30 -1.93 -0.87 -14.71
CA ARG A 30 -0.77 -1.63 -15.19
C ARG A 30 0.55 -1.22 -14.54
N SER A 31 0.62 -0.05 -13.91
CA SER A 31 1.85 0.44 -13.28
C SER A 31 1.56 1.35 -12.08
N PRO A 32 1.00 0.81 -10.98
CA PRO A 32 0.91 1.53 -9.74
C PRO A 32 2.33 1.83 -9.21
N VAL A 33 2.60 3.09 -8.88
CA VAL A 33 3.89 3.54 -8.35
C VAL A 33 3.70 4.16 -6.98
N MET A 34 4.53 3.77 -6.02
CA MET A 34 4.61 4.38 -4.70
C MET A 34 5.89 5.21 -4.62
N SER A 35 5.78 6.49 -4.25
CA SER A 35 6.97 7.31 -4.00
C SER A 35 7.68 6.86 -2.72
N THR A 36 8.99 7.11 -2.64
CA THR A 36 9.78 6.83 -1.42
C THR A 36 9.30 7.62 -0.20
N ALA A 37 8.80 8.85 -0.40
CA ALA A 37 8.24 9.66 0.67
C ALA A 37 6.95 9.05 1.23
N ASN A 38 6.03 8.63 0.36
CA ASN A 38 4.77 7.99 0.76
C ASN A 38 5.03 6.65 1.46
N ALA A 39 6.05 5.91 0.99
CA ALA A 39 6.47 4.67 1.63
C ALA A 39 6.94 4.89 3.07
N ALA A 40 7.76 5.92 3.29
CA ALA A 40 8.28 6.25 4.61
C ALA A 40 7.15 6.69 5.56
N GLU A 41 6.21 7.50 5.09
CA GLU A 41 5.06 7.94 5.88
C GLU A 41 4.17 6.75 6.29
N CYS A 42 3.88 5.81 5.37
CA CYS A 42 3.18 4.57 5.70
C CYS A 42 3.89 3.78 6.79
N LEU A 43 5.20 3.57 6.64
CA LEU A 43 6.00 2.83 7.61
C LEU A 43 5.90 3.45 9.01
N ILE A 44 5.97 4.79 9.11
CA ILE A 44 5.84 5.53 10.38
C ILE A 44 4.44 5.34 10.98
N VAL A 45 3.38 5.56 10.19
CA VAL A 45 2.00 5.45 10.66
C VAL A 45 1.64 4.03 11.06
N LEU A 46 2.07 3.03 10.30
CA LEU A 46 1.77 1.63 10.55
C LEU A 46 2.56 1.09 11.74
N THR A 47 3.85 1.41 11.84
CA THR A 47 4.68 0.99 12.98
C THR A 47 4.18 1.63 14.27
N SER A 48 3.80 2.91 14.26
CA SER A 48 3.27 3.58 15.45
C SER A 48 1.93 3.00 15.94
N ARG A 49 1.07 2.53 15.04
CA ARG A 49 -0.27 2.00 15.39
C ARG A 49 -0.30 0.51 15.66
N HIS A 50 0.54 -0.26 14.99
CA HIS A 50 0.41 -1.73 14.93
C HIS A 50 1.74 -2.46 15.18
N GLY A 51 2.82 -1.72 15.47
CA GLY A 51 4.12 -2.30 15.79
C GLY A 51 4.80 -2.99 14.61
N PHE A 52 5.73 -3.89 14.92
CA PHE A 52 6.62 -4.50 13.92
C PHE A 52 5.90 -5.40 12.91
N THR A 53 4.75 -5.97 13.27
CA THR A 53 3.96 -6.83 12.36
C THR A 53 3.48 -6.06 11.13
N ALA A 54 3.08 -4.80 11.27
CA ALA A 54 2.60 -4.01 10.14
C ALA A 54 3.71 -3.59 9.18
N ARG A 55 4.97 -3.55 9.65
CA ARG A 55 6.13 -3.38 8.78
C ARG A 55 6.28 -4.56 7.81
N THR A 56 6.17 -5.79 8.30
CA THR A 56 6.26 -7.00 7.46
C THR A 56 5.18 -7.03 6.39
N VAL A 57 3.93 -6.68 6.76
CA VAL A 57 2.82 -6.59 5.81
C VAL A 57 3.06 -5.49 4.77
N PHE A 58 3.55 -4.33 5.20
CA PHE A 58 3.88 -3.23 4.31
C PHE A 58 5.00 -3.57 3.32
N ASP A 59 6.08 -4.19 3.79
CA ASP A 59 7.20 -4.59 2.93
C ASP A 59 6.75 -5.62 1.87
N HIS A 60 5.88 -6.55 2.24
CA HIS A 60 5.29 -7.51 1.29
C HIS A 60 4.40 -6.82 0.25
N LEU A 61 3.53 -5.91 0.67
CA LEU A 61 2.66 -5.16 -0.24
C LEU A 61 3.46 -4.27 -1.21
N ARG A 62 4.51 -3.62 -0.70
CA ARG A 62 5.42 -2.80 -1.51
C ARG A 62 6.17 -3.62 -2.54
N PHE A 63 6.58 -4.85 -2.18
CA PHE A 63 7.22 -5.77 -3.11
C PHE A 63 6.27 -6.15 -4.25
N GLU A 64 5.02 -6.51 -3.95
CA GLU A 64 4.03 -6.88 -4.97
C GLU A 64 3.71 -5.73 -5.93
N ILE A 65 3.56 -4.50 -5.42
CA ILE A 65 3.28 -3.32 -6.25
C ILE A 65 4.44 -3.00 -7.19
N ASN A 66 5.68 -3.09 -6.72
CA ASN A 66 6.87 -2.83 -7.53
C ASN A 66 7.26 -4.01 -8.45
N ARG A 67 6.61 -5.17 -8.32
CA ARG A 67 6.84 -6.36 -9.13
C ARG A 67 5.99 -6.39 -10.40
N LEU A 68 4.97 -5.53 -10.52
CA LEU A 68 4.20 -5.37 -11.75
C LEU A 68 5.13 -4.86 -12.88
N PRO A 69 5.29 -5.61 -13.99
CA PRO A 69 6.21 -5.25 -15.05
C PRO A 69 5.70 -3.98 -15.75
N ALA A 70 6.54 -2.95 -15.78
CA ALA A 70 6.34 -1.78 -16.63
C ALA A 70 6.38 -2.21 -18.12
N PRO A 71 5.45 -1.74 -18.98
CA PRO A 71 5.60 -1.82 -20.42
C PRO A 71 6.70 -0.87 -20.93
#